data_AF-A0A838R6B6-F1
#
_entry.id   AF-A0A838R6B6-F1
#
_cell.length_a   1.000
_cell.length_b   1.000
_cell.length_c   1.000
_cell.angle_alpha   90.00
_cell.angle_beta   90.00
_cell.angle_gamma   90.00
#
_symmetry.space_group_name_H-M   'P 1'
#
loop_
_entity.id
_entity.type
_entity.pdbx_description
1 polymer ?
#
loop_
_entity_poly.entity_id
_entity_poly.type
_entity_poly.pdbx_seq_one_letter_code
_entity_poly.pdbx_strand_id
1 'polypeptide(L)' 'MSKAMTIVGMVVAGLVGLVFLLDLVAGITFGGASVMMNIGAIIGAAILGYLSWDAMRDIR' A
#
# COMPACT_ATOMS: atom_id res chain seq x y z
N MET A 1 8.97 18.62 -11.32
CA MET A 1 7.71 17.82 -11.23
C MET A 1 7.69 17.11 -9.89
N SER A 2 6.51 16.75 -9.38
CA SER A 2 6.33 15.52 -8.59
C SER A 2 6.14 15.57 -7.06
N LYS A 3 6.16 16.71 -6.34
CA LYS A 3 5.68 16.68 -4.92
C LYS A 3 4.23 16.17 -4.83
N ALA A 4 3.40 16.55 -5.79
CA ALA A 4 2.03 16.06 -5.88
C ALA A 4 1.96 14.56 -6.21
N MET A 5 2.81 14.04 -7.10
CA MET A 5 2.82 12.61 -7.45
C MET A 5 3.39 11.72 -6.34
N THR A 6 4.37 12.19 -5.55
CA THR A 6 4.86 11.43 -4.38
C THR A 6 3.84 11.42 -3.23
N ILE A 7 3.08 12.51 -3.03
CA ILE A 7 1.95 12.53 -2.08
C ILE A 7 0.86 11.56 -2.54
N VAL A 8 0.48 11.59 -3.83
CA VAL A 8 -0.53 10.68 -4.38
C VAL A 8 -0.06 9.23 -4.25
N GLY A 9 1.21 8.93 -4.53
CA GLY A 9 1.79 7.59 -4.34
C GLY A 9 1.70 7.09 -2.89
N MET A 10 1.98 7.96 -1.91
CA MET A 10 1.81 7.63 -0.49
C MET A 10 0.35 7.41 -0.10
N VAL A 11 -0.58 8.25 -0.59
CA VAL A 11 -2.02 8.10 -0.29
C VAL A 11 -2.56 6.80 -0.88
N VAL A 12 -2.19 6.47 -2.12
CA VAL A 12 -2.57 5.22 -2.78
C VAL A 12 -1.98 4.02 -2.05
N ALA A 13 -0.69 4.07 -1.67
CA ALA A 13 -0.06 3.01 -0.89
C ALA A 13 -0.76 2.79 0.47
N GLY A 14 -1.13 3.89 1.15
CA GLY A 14 -1.86 3.83 2.42
C GLY A 14 -3.27 3.24 2.27
N LEU A 15 -4.02 3.63 1.23
CA LEU A 15 -5.35 3.10 0.95
C LEU A 15 -5.28 1.60 0.58
N VAL A 16 -4.33 1.20 -0.26
CA VAL A 16 -4.13 -0.21 -0.64
C VAL A 16 -3.74 -1.03 0.59
N GLY A 17 -2.79 -0.55 1.41
CA GLY A 17 -2.41 -1.22 2.65
C GLY A 17 -3.56 -1.37 3.63
N LEU A 18 -4.40 -0.34 3.79
CA LEU A 18 -5.59 -0.39 4.65
C LEU A 18 -6.64 -1.38 4.15
N VAL A 19 -6.91 -1.40 2.84
CA VAL A 19 -7.87 -2.33 2.23
C VAL A 19 -7.41 -3.77 2.41
N PHE A 20 -6.12 -4.06 2.19
CA PHE A 20 -5.59 -5.41 2.37
C PHE A 20 -5.41 -5.82 3.84
N LEU A 21 -5.16 -4.88 4.76
CA LEU A 21 -5.21 -5.14 6.20
C LEU A 21 -6.64 -5.45 6.66
N LEU A 22 -7.62 -4.69 6.19
CA LEU A 22 -9.04 -4.96 6.43
C LEU A 22 -9.44 -6.32 5.87
N ASP A 23 -8.95 -6.69 4.68
CA ASP A 23 -9.21 -8.02 4.13
C ASP A 23 -8.57 -9.14 4.96
N LEU A 24 -7.35 -8.92 5.49
CA LEU A 24 -6.67 -9.89 6.35
C LEU A 24 -7.40 -10.08 7.69
N VAL A 25 -7.91 -8.99 8.29
CA VAL A 25 -8.56 -9.01 9.62
C VAL A 25 -10.02 -9.45 9.53
N ALA A 26 -10.77 -8.97 8.54
CA ALA A 26 -12.19 -9.26 8.40
C ALA A 26 -12.48 -10.47 7.52
N GLY A 27 -11.58 -10.85 6.58
CA GLY A 27 -11.76 -11.99 5.69
C GLY A 27 -12.90 -11.85 4.68
N ILE A 28 -13.54 -10.67 4.60
CA ILE A 28 -14.79 -10.44 3.88
C ILE A 28 -14.57 -10.10 2.40
N THR A 29 -13.45 -9.47 2.02
CA THR A 29 -13.31 -8.83 0.70
C THR A 29 -12.80 -9.77 -0.41
N PHE A 30 -11.91 -10.74 -0.13
CA PHE A 30 -11.42 -11.72 -1.12
C PHE A 30 -11.80 -13.19 -0.83
N GLY A 31 -12.82 -13.42 0.01
CA GLY A 31 -13.46 -14.73 0.17
C GLY A 31 -12.54 -15.86 0.69
N GLY A 32 -11.45 -15.52 1.39
CA GLY A 32 -10.55 -16.50 1.99
C GLY A 32 -9.74 -17.35 1.00
N ALA A 33 -9.66 -16.99 -0.28
CA ALA A 33 -9.07 -17.86 -1.31
C ALA A 33 -7.56 -18.10 -1.15
N SER A 34 -6.79 -17.12 -0.65
CA SER A 34 -5.37 -17.32 -0.35
C SER A 34 -4.80 -16.25 0.58
N VAL A 35 -4.47 -16.63 1.82
CA VAL A 35 -3.74 -15.79 2.79
C VAL A 35 -2.40 -15.29 2.20
N MET A 36 -1.81 -16.07 1.30
CA MET A 36 -0.56 -15.74 0.59
C MET A 36 -0.71 -14.48 -0.29
N MET A 37 -1.88 -14.29 -0.91
CA MET A 37 -2.16 -13.12 -1.75
C MET A 37 -2.26 -11.84 -0.92
N ASN A 38 -2.91 -11.93 0.24
CA ASN A 38 -3.05 -10.80 1.16
C ASN A 38 -1.69 -10.37 1.73
N ILE A 39 -0.85 -11.33 2.11
CA ILE A 39 0.51 -11.03 2.57
C ILE A 39 1.32 -10.37 1.45
N GLY A 40 1.27 -10.90 0.22
CA GLY A 40 1.98 -10.32 -0.94
C GLY A 40 1.53 -8.89 -1.25
N ALA A 41 0.24 -8.61 -1.18
CA ALA A 41 -0.30 -7.28 -1.41
C ALA A 41 0.03 -6.28 -0.29
N ILE A 42 0.03 -6.72 0.97
CA ILE A 42 0.48 -5.88 2.11
C ILE A 42 1.97 -5.53 1.95
N ILE A 43 2.81 -6.50 1.58
CA ILE A 43 4.23 -6.26 1.32
C ILE A 43 4.41 -5.28 0.15
N GLY A 44 3.67 -5.47 -0.94
CA GLY A 44 3.70 -4.56 -2.09
C GLY A 44 3.28 -3.14 -1.74
N ALA A 45 2.21 -2.98 -0.94
CA ALA A 45 1.76 -1.67 -0.46
C ALA A 45 2.80 -1.00 0.47
N ALA A 46 3.45 -1.78 1.34
CA ALA A 46 4.51 -1.28 2.22
C ALA A 46 5.73 -0.80 1.42
N ILE A 47 6.17 -1.56 0.41
CA ILE A 47 7.28 -1.19 -0.48
C ILE A 47 6.92 0.07 -1.27
N LEU A 48 5.71 0.14 -1.84
CA LEU A 48 5.24 1.30 -2.61
C LEU A 48 5.18 2.56 -1.74
N GLY A 49 4.69 2.43 -0.50
CA GLY A 49 4.66 3.52 0.47
C GLY A 49 6.06 3.99 0.87
N TYR A 50 6.99 3.05 1.11
CA TYR A 50 8.37 3.35 1.43
C TYR A 50 9.08 4.08 0.28
N LEU A 51 8.97 3.58 -0.95
CA LEU A 51 9.52 4.24 -2.15
C LEU A 51 8.92 5.63 -2.38
N SER A 52 7.62 5.79 -2.15
CA SER A 52 6.95 7.09 -2.25
C SER A 52 7.44 8.08 -1.20
N TRP A 53 7.76 7.60 0.01
CA TRP A 53 8.35 8.40 1.09
C TRP A 53 9.80 8.78 0.79
N ASP A 54 10.61 7.82 0.32
CA ASP A 54 12.02 8.04 0.00
C ASP A 54 12.18 9.05 -1.14
N ALA A 55 11.39 8.89 -2.21
CA ALA A 55 11.32 9.87 -3.29
C ALA A 55 10.85 11.26 -2.81
N MET A 56 9.96 11.33 -1.81
CA MET A 56 9.55 12.61 -1.23
C MET A 56 10.66 13.26 -0.40
N ARG A 57 11.46 12.46 0.33
CA ARG A 57 12.65 12.95 1.04
C ARG A 57 13.71 13.46 0.09
N ASP A 58 13.93 12.78 -1.03
CA ASP A 58 14.95 13.14 -2.02
C ASP A 58 14.58 14.43 -2.79
N ILE A 59 13.28 14.70 -2.95
CA ILE A 59 12.75 15.93 -3.58
C ILE A 59 12.67 17.11 -2.57
N ARG A 60 12.82 16.89 -1.26
CA ARG A 60 12.64 17.92 -0.22
C ARG A 60 13.94 18.61 0.15
#